data_AF-A0A8I1KHE0-F1
#
_entry.id   AF-A0A8I1KHE0-F1
#
_cell.length_a   1.000
_cell.length_b   1.000
_cell.length_c   1.000
_cell.angle_alpha   90.00
_cell.angle_beta   90.00
_cell.angle_gamma   90.00
#
_symmetry.space_group_name_H-M   'P 1'
#
loop_
_entity.id
_entity.type
_entity.pdbx_description
1 polymer ?
#
loop_
_entity_poly.entity_id
_entity_poly.type
_entity_poly.pdbx_seq_one_letter_code
_entity_poly.pdbx_strand_id
1 'polypeptide(L)'
;MLNFLRVIRAFAGLLFLAGIAGIIAQLGFNILHVDILMRSSVIVIMVGTLFAAFWLWVFLGLRYVINEIHEKEQGKPHPSLTKIWHL
;
A
#
# COMPACT_ATOMS: atom_id res chain seq x y z
N MET A 1 -10.75 -8.24 17.71
CA MET A 1 -10.44 -8.64 16.32
C MET A 1 -10.30 -7.43 15.39
N LEU A 2 -11.26 -6.49 15.41
CA LEU A 2 -11.22 -5.27 14.58
C LEU A 2 -9.96 -4.40 14.75
N ASN A 3 -9.48 -4.20 15.98
CA ASN A 3 -8.25 -3.42 16.23
C ASN A 3 -7.00 -4.06 15.62
N PHE A 4 -6.91 -5.39 15.64
CA PHE A 4 -5.80 -6.11 15.01
C PHE A 4 -5.79 -5.93 13.49
N LEU A 5 -6.95 -6.06 12.83
CA LEU A 5 -7.09 -5.80 11.39
C LEU A 5 -6.75 -4.36 11.02
N ARG A 6 -7.10 -3.38 11.86
CA ARG A 6 -6.73 -1.97 11.67
C ARG A 6 -5.21 -1.76 11.73
N VAL A 7 -4.52 -2.43 12.64
CA VAL A 7 -3.05 -2.37 12.74
C VAL A 7 -2.40 -2.98 11.49
N ILE A 8 -2.89 -4.14 11.02
CA ILE A 8 -2.39 -4.74 9.77
C ILE A 8 -2.65 -3.79 8.58
N ARG A 9 -3.80 -3.13 8.53
CA ARG A 9 -4.08 -2.13 7.49
C ARG A 9 -3.07 -0.98 7.56
N ALA A 10 -2.83 -0.41 8.73
CA ALA A 10 -1.84 0.67 8.88
C ALA A 10 -0.43 0.21 8.42
N PHE A 11 -0.05 -1.02 8.77
CA PHE A 11 1.21 -1.62 8.35
C PHE A 11 1.30 -1.81 6.82
N ALA A 12 0.22 -2.27 6.18
CA ALA A 12 0.14 -2.36 4.73
C ALA A 12 0.33 -0.99 4.06
N GLY A 13 -0.26 0.07 4.63
CA GLY A 13 -0.07 1.44 4.16
C GLY A 13 1.39 1.92 4.29
N LEU A 14 2.05 1.60 5.41
CA LEU A 14 3.46 1.91 5.59
C LEU A 14 4.36 1.19 4.58
N LEU A 15 4.09 -0.10 4.31
CA LEU A 15 4.85 -0.87 3.32
C LEU A 15 4.61 -0.36 1.89
N PHE A 16 3.39 0.07 1.56
CA PHE A 16 3.12 0.75 0.29
C PHE A 16 3.97 2.02 0.13
N LEU A 17 3.99 2.89 1.16
CA LEU A 17 4.79 4.11 1.15
C LEU A 17 6.30 3.82 1.06
N ALA A 18 6.78 2.80 1.78
CA ALA A 18 8.17 2.36 1.71
C ALA A 18 8.53 1.85 0.30
N GLY A 19 7.61 1.12 -0.36
CA GLY A 19 7.76 0.69 -1.75
C GLY A 19 7.90 1.87 -2.71
N ILE A 20 7.03 2.88 -2.59
CA ILE A 20 7.13 4.11 -3.40
C ILE A 20 8.44 4.86 -3.13
N ALA A 21 8.81 5.03 -1.87
CA ALA A 21 10.07 5.70 -1.50
C ALA A 21 11.30 4.98 -2.09
N GLY A 22 11.29 3.64 -2.08
CA GLY A 22 12.33 2.82 -2.70
C GLY A 22 12.41 3.02 -4.22
N ILE A 23 11.27 3.06 -4.92
CA ILE A 23 11.22 3.34 -6.36
C ILE A 23 11.78 4.73 -6.67
N ILE A 24 11.37 5.76 -5.91
CA ILE A 24 11.84 7.14 -6.09
C ILE A 24 13.36 7.22 -5.85
N ALA A 25 13.85 6.60 -4.77
CA ALA A 25 15.28 6.56 -4.47
C ALA A 25 16.08 5.88 -5.58
N GLN A 26 15.59 4.75 -6.11
CA GLN A 26 16.22 4.04 -7.22
C GLN A 26 16.23 4.90 -8.50
N LEU A 27 15.12 5.57 -8.82
CA LEU A 27 15.05 6.47 -9.97
C LEU A 27 16.03 7.64 -9.83
N GLY A 28 16.12 8.26 -8.66
CA GLY A 28 17.10 9.31 -8.37
C GLY A 28 18.54 8.82 -8.55
N PHE A 29 18.85 7.62 -8.05
CA PHE A 29 20.17 7.01 -8.21
C PHE A 29 20.51 6.74 -9.68
N ASN A 30 19.57 6.17 -10.45
CA ASN A 30 19.76 5.88 -11.86
C ASN A 30 19.97 7.15 -12.70
N ILE A 31 19.28 8.25 -12.37
CA ILE A 31 19.46 9.55 -13.05
C ILE A 31 20.86 10.10 -12.79
N LEU A 32 21.36 10.01 -11.56
CA LEU A 32 22.68 10.51 -11.19
C LEU A 32 23.82 9.72 -11.85
N HIS A 33 23.63 8.43 -12.11
CA HIS A 33 24.68 7.53 -12.63
C HIS A 33 24.52 7.16 -14.12
N VAL A 34 23.49 7.68 -14.82
CA VAL A 34 23.20 7.39 -16.25
C VAL A 34 22.92 5.89 -16.52
N ASP A 35 22.54 5.14 -15.48
CA ASP A 35 22.26 3.68 -15.53
C ASP A 35 20.77 3.36 -15.83
N ILE A 36 20.03 4.32 -16.39
CA ILE A 36 18.57 4.23 -16.59
C ILE A 36 18.17 3.03 -17.47
N LEU A 37 19.06 2.54 -18.33
CA LEU A 37 18.84 1.41 -19.23
C LEU A 37 19.48 0.09 -18.78
N MET A 38 20.14 0.06 -17.62
CA MET A 38 20.67 -1.20 -17.10
C MET A 38 19.53 -2.17 -16.77
N ARG A 39 19.65 -3.42 -17.22
CA ARG A 39 18.61 -4.44 -17.02
C ARG A 39 18.29 -4.67 -15.53
N SER A 40 19.28 -4.49 -14.64
CA SER A 40 19.12 -4.54 -13.19
C SER A 40 18.20 -3.44 -12.65
N SER A 41 18.29 -2.21 -13.17
CA SER A 41 17.50 -1.08 -12.70
C SER A 41 16.02 -1.24 -13.08
N VAL A 42 15.74 -1.76 -14.28
CA VAL A 42 14.39 -2.10 -14.73
C VAL A 42 13.75 -3.18 -13.84
N ILE A 43 14.50 -4.21 -13.45
CA ILE A 43 14.01 -5.28 -12.56
C ILE A 43 13.65 -4.71 -11.19
N VAL A 44 14.49 -3.83 -10.61
CA VAL A 44 14.21 -3.22 -9.31
C VAL A 44 12.93 -2.37 -9.36
N ILE A 45 12.73 -1.58 -10.42
CA ILE A 45 11.52 -0.78 -10.61
C ILE A 45 10.29 -1.69 -10.77
N MET A 46 10.39 -2.75 -11.56
CA MET A 46 9.29 -3.69 -11.78
C MET A 46 8.89 -4.40 -10.48
N VAL A 47 9.86 -4.93 -9.72
CA VAL A 47 9.64 -5.57 -8.42
C VAL A 47 9.07 -4.58 -7.42
N GLY A 48 9.62 -3.37 -7.34
CA GLY A 48 9.13 -2.30 -6.48
C GLY A 48 7.67 -1.92 -6.80
N THR A 49 7.32 -1.86 -8.08
CA THR A 49 5.96 -1.55 -8.54
C THR A 49 4.98 -2.65 -8.17
N LEU A 50 5.35 -3.93 -8.38
CA LEU A 50 4.53 -5.08 -7.97
C LEU A 50 4.34 -5.12 -6.45
N PHE A 51 5.40 -4.85 -5.69
CA PHE A 51 5.35 -4.76 -4.23
C PHE A 51 4.40 -3.64 -3.78
N ALA A 52 4.52 -2.44 -4.34
CA ALA A 52 3.63 -1.31 -4.02
C ALA A 52 2.17 -1.63 -4.39
N ALA A 53 1.92 -2.16 -5.59
CA ALA A 53 0.58 -2.54 -6.02
C ALA A 53 -0.05 -3.60 -5.10
N PHE A 54 0.73 -4.60 -4.70
CA PHE A 54 0.29 -5.63 -3.75
C PHE A 54 -0.14 -5.01 -2.41
N TRP A 55 0.70 -4.16 -1.81
CA TRP A 55 0.39 -3.56 -0.51
C TRP A 55 -0.77 -2.55 -0.58
N LEU A 56 -0.91 -1.82 -1.69
CA LEU A 56 -2.08 -0.98 -1.94
C LEU A 56 -3.36 -1.83 -2.01
N TRP A 57 -3.32 -2.95 -2.71
CA TRP A 57 -4.45 -3.86 -2.78
C TRP A 57 -4.80 -4.45 -1.40
N VAL A 58 -3.81 -4.88 -0.62
CA VAL A 58 -4.01 -5.37 0.76
C VAL A 58 -4.60 -4.26 1.65
N PHE A 59 -4.13 -3.03 1.52
CA PHE A 59 -4.64 -1.88 2.28
C PHE A 59 -6.13 -1.61 2.01
N LEU A 60 -6.52 -1.65 0.74
CA LEU A 60 -7.91 -1.46 0.30
C LEU A 60 -8.79 -2.68 0.65
N GLY A 61 -8.27 -3.89 0.50
CA GLY A 61 -8.96 -5.13 0.86
C GLY A 61 -9.26 -5.18 2.36
N LEU A 62 -8.29 -4.84 3.21
CA LEU A 62 -8.49 -4.76 4.66
C LEU A 62 -9.51 -3.69 5.04
N ARG A 63 -9.57 -2.56 4.33
CA ARG A 63 -10.62 -1.55 4.54
C ARG A 63 -12.01 -2.16 4.34
N TYR A 64 -12.19 -2.93 3.26
CA TYR A 64 -13.48 -3.58 2.96
C TYR A 64 -13.85 -4.60 4.03
N VAL A 65 -12.93 -5.50 4.38
CA VAL A 65 -13.14 -6.54 5.41
C VAL A 65 -13.45 -5.92 6.78
N ILE A 66 -12.73 -4.88 7.20
CA ILE A 66 -12.98 -4.21 8.47
C ILE A 66 -14.37 -3.56 8.47
N ASN A 67 -14.79 -2.97 7.35
CA ASN A 67 -16.10 -2.34 7.23
C ASN A 67 -17.23 -3.38 7.29
N GLU A 68 -17.09 -4.50 6.59
CA GLU A 68 -18.08 -5.59 6.59
C GLU A 68 -18.23 -6.23 7.98
N ILE A 69 -17.12 -6.48 8.69
CA ILE A 69 -17.17 -7.01 10.06
C ILE A 69 -17.85 -5.99 11.00
N HIS A 70 -17.51 -4.70 10.86
CA HIS A 70 -18.11 -3.66 11.69
C HIS A 70 -19.61 -3.51 11.45
N GLU A 71 -20.05 -3.62 10.20
CA GLU A 71 -21.47 -3.59 9.84
C GLU A 71 -22.23 -4.79 10.40
N LYS A 72 -21.63 -5.99 10.37
CA LYS A 72 -22.18 -7.20 11.02
C LYS A 72 -22.25 -7.07 12.55
N GLU A 73 -21.26 -6.44 13.18
CA GLU A 73 -21.22 -6.29 14.65
C GLU A 73 -22.08 -5.14 15.18
N GLN A 74 -22.16 -4.01 14.46
CA GLN A 74 -22.81 -2.79 14.95
C GLN A 74 -24.07 -2.38 14.18
N GLY A 75 -24.46 -3.14 13.15
CA GLY A 75 -25.63 -2.87 12.31
C GLY A 75 -25.51 -1.61 11.45
N LYS A 76 -24.32 -1.01 11.37
CA LYS A 76 -24.06 0.22 10.62
C LYS A 76 -22.63 0.23 10.06
N PRO A 77 -22.40 0.82 8.87
CA PRO A 77 -21.07 0.92 8.29
C PRO A 77 -20.17 1.84 9.12
N HIS A 78 -18.87 1.57 9.07
CA HIS A 78 -17.90 2.24 9.92
C HIS A 78 -17.69 3.71 9.47
N PRO A 79 -17.94 4.72 10.33
CA PRO A 79 -18.08 6.12 9.93
C PRO A 79 -16.81 6.76 9.34
N SER A 80 -15.63 6.23 9.66
CA SER A 80 -14.36 6.66 9.05
C SER A 80 -13.99 5.89 7.78
N LEU A 81 -14.48 4.65 7.60
CA LEU A 81 -14.11 3.80 6.47
C LEU A 81 -15.03 3.97 5.26
N THR A 82 -16.19 4.60 5.43
CA THR A 82 -17.10 4.98 4.34
C THR A 82 -16.67 6.22 3.57
N LYS A 83 -15.79 7.07 4.15
CA LYS A 83 -15.35 8.30 3.49
C LYS A 83 -14.30 8.00 2.41
N ILE A 84 -14.55 8.46 1.19
CA ILE A 84 -13.66 8.25 0.02
C ILE A 84 -12.23 8.76 0.30
N TRP A 85 -12.10 9.85 1.06
CA TRP A 85 -10.83 10.52 1.39
C TRP A 85 -9.90 9.77 2.37
N HIS A 86 -10.33 8.65 2.96
CA HIS A 86 -9.47 7.76 3.78
C HIS A 86 -8.81 6.65 2.95
N LEU A 87 -8.59 6.93 1.67
CA LEU A 87 -7.75 6.16 0.76
C LEU A 87 -6.27 6.36 1.14
#